data_AF-A0A7Y1CNS0-F1
#
_entry.id   AF-A0A7Y1CNS0-F1
#
_cell.length_a   1.000
_cell.length_b   1.000
_cell.length_c   1.000
_cell.angle_alpha   90.00
_cell.angle_beta   90.00
_cell.angle_gamma   90.00
#
_symmetry.space_group_name_H-M   'P 1'
#
loop_
_entity.id
_entity.type
_entity.pdbx_description
1 polymer ?
#
loop_
_entity_poly.entity_id
_entity_poly.type
_entity_poly.pdbx_seq_one_letter_code
_entity_poly.pdbx_strand_id
1 'polypeptide(L)'
;MSIPAQRPLWQVYLIFLMPMVLSNFLQSFSGTLNGIYIGQMLGTQALAAVSGMFPIVFFFIALVIGLGAGASVLIGQAWGARELGTVKAVAGSTLLLGALIGLLGAVLGMLFARPALQGLGTPLDVLDDAVGYARVMMLIMPLLLVFVLFTQLLRGVSDTLSPLLALIVSTLVGLLLTPALIRGWLGLPPMGIQSAAFAGLVGNILAMGFLVWRLSGRAHPLAPDRALFAAMKLDRAILAKVLRIGLPTGVQMVVISLSELVIL
;
A
#
# COMPACT_ATOMS: atom_id res chain seq x y z
N MET A 1 -19.06 -35.16 25.13
CA MET A 1 -18.27 -34.33 24.19
C MET A 1 -19.21 -33.28 23.61
N SER A 2 -19.30 -32.11 24.24
CA SER A 2 -20.14 -31.00 23.82
C SER A 2 -19.47 -30.28 22.65
N ILE A 3 -20.11 -30.36 21.48
CA ILE A 3 -19.77 -29.54 20.30
C ILE A 3 -19.98 -28.08 20.73
N PRO A 4 -18.95 -27.21 20.78
CA PRO A 4 -19.18 -25.81 21.08
C PRO A 4 -20.07 -25.23 20.00
N ALA A 5 -21.17 -24.61 20.39
CA ALA A 5 -22.15 -23.98 19.53
C ALA A 5 -21.43 -23.12 18.47
N GLN A 6 -21.45 -23.58 17.22
CA GLN A 6 -20.94 -22.80 16.10
C GLN A 6 -21.73 -21.50 16.08
N ARG A 7 -21.06 -20.38 16.35
CA ARG A 7 -21.66 -19.05 16.22
C ARG A 7 -22.33 -18.98 14.84
N PRO A 8 -23.56 -18.47 14.73
CA PRO A 8 -24.28 -18.47 13.47
C PRO A 8 -23.47 -17.72 12.41
N LEU A 9 -23.40 -18.27 11.21
CA LEU A 9 -22.50 -17.81 10.14
C LEU A 9 -22.62 -16.30 9.89
N TRP A 10 -23.83 -15.73 9.99
CA TRP A 10 -24.06 -14.30 9.83
C TRP A 10 -23.30 -13.43 10.86
N GLN A 11 -23.13 -13.89 12.10
CA GLN A 11 -22.34 -13.18 13.12
C GLN A 11 -20.85 -13.25 12.81
N VAL A 12 -20.37 -14.39 12.33
CA VAL A 12 -18.97 -14.55 11.91
C VAL A 12 -18.67 -13.66 10.70
N TYR A 13 -19.55 -13.66 9.69
CA TYR A 13 -19.45 -12.76 8.54
C TYR A 13 -19.49 -11.28 8.96
N LEU A 14 -20.40 -10.87 9.84
CA LEU A 14 -20.46 -9.48 10.31
C LEU A 14 -19.18 -9.06 11.05
N ILE A 15 -18.62 -9.92 11.90
CA ILE A 15 -17.39 -9.63 12.65
C ILE A 15 -16.18 -9.47 11.72
N PHE A 16 -16.14 -10.14 10.56
CA PHE A 16 -15.08 -9.97 9.56
C PHE A 16 -15.34 -8.83 8.58
N LEU A 17 -16.60 -8.65 8.15
CA LEU A 17 -17.00 -7.64 7.19
C LEU A 17 -16.93 -6.23 7.80
N MET A 18 -17.33 -6.04 9.06
CA MET A 18 -17.30 -4.72 9.71
C MET A 18 -15.89 -4.09 9.68
N PRO A 19 -14.83 -4.76 10.16
CA PRO A 19 -13.47 -4.22 10.08
C PRO A 19 -13.01 -3.99 8.65
N MET A 20 -13.43 -4.84 7.71
CA MET A 20 -13.01 -4.73 6.31
C MET A 20 -13.69 -3.54 5.62
N VAL A 21 -15.00 -3.36 5.80
CA VAL A 21 -15.73 -2.20 5.30
C VAL A 21 -15.19 -0.93 5.94
N LEU A 22 -14.96 -0.92 7.25
CA LEU A 22 -14.40 0.23 7.95
C LEU A 22 -12.96 0.54 7.48
N SER A 23 -12.15 -0.49 7.20
CA SER A 23 -10.81 -0.30 6.63
C SER A 23 -10.86 0.34 5.25
N ASN A 24 -11.77 -0.12 4.39
CA ASN A 24 -11.95 0.47 3.06
C ASN A 24 -12.49 1.90 3.16
N PHE A 25 -13.45 2.15 4.04
CA PHE A 25 -13.97 3.48 4.29
C PHE A 25 -12.86 4.43 4.78
N LEU A 26 -12.06 4.01 5.76
CA LEU A 26 -10.92 4.80 6.26
C LEU A 26 -9.87 5.02 5.19
N GLN A 27 -9.59 4.02 4.36
CA GLN A 27 -8.64 4.14 3.26
C GLN A 27 -9.13 5.15 2.21
N SER A 28 -10.40 5.07 1.81
CA SER A 28 -11.02 6.06 0.92
C SER A 28 -11.07 7.44 1.54
N PHE A 29 -11.44 7.54 2.82
CA PHE A 29 -11.49 8.81 3.55
C PHE A 29 -10.10 9.45 3.67
N SER A 30 -9.08 8.66 3.98
CA SER A 30 -7.68 9.09 4.02
C SER A 30 -7.19 9.53 2.64
N GLY A 31 -7.56 8.79 1.57
CA GLY A 31 -7.31 9.17 0.19
C GLY A 31 -7.96 10.51 -0.18
N THR A 32 -9.24 10.70 0.16
CA THR A 32 -9.97 11.95 -0.08
C THR A 32 -9.39 13.11 0.70
N LEU A 33 -9.07 12.93 1.98
CA LEU A 33 -8.42 13.98 2.79
C LEU A 33 -7.08 14.38 2.20
N ASN A 34 -6.23 13.42 1.85
CA ASN A 34 -4.97 13.70 1.17
C ASN A 34 -5.23 14.44 -0.15
N GLY A 35 -6.22 14.03 -0.94
CA GLY A 35 -6.61 14.71 -2.18
C GLY A 35 -7.09 16.16 -1.95
N ILE A 36 -7.83 16.43 -0.88
CA ILE A 36 -8.28 17.78 -0.51
C ILE A 36 -7.09 18.63 -0.02
N TYR A 37 -6.21 18.09 0.83
CA TYR A 37 -5.01 18.79 1.27
C TYR A 37 -4.08 19.13 0.10
N ILE A 38 -3.89 18.16 -0.80
CA ILE A 38 -3.16 18.32 -2.05
C ILE A 38 -3.86 19.40 -2.90
N GLY A 39 -5.15 19.26 -3.22
CA GLY A 39 -5.88 20.17 -4.10
C GLY A 39 -6.06 21.60 -3.58
N GLN A 40 -6.29 21.79 -2.28
CA GLN A 40 -6.48 23.12 -1.69
C GLN A 40 -5.14 23.83 -1.37
N MET A 41 -4.05 23.10 -1.14
CA MET A 41 -2.81 23.69 -0.62
C MET A 41 -1.64 23.71 -1.61
N LEU A 42 -1.69 22.93 -2.69
CA LEU A 42 -0.65 22.92 -3.74
C LEU A 42 -0.81 24.03 -4.78
N GLY A 43 -1.96 24.70 -4.82
CA GLY A 43 -2.33 25.53 -5.95
C GLY A 43 -2.47 24.70 -7.24
N THR A 44 -3.01 25.31 -8.29
CA THR A 44 -3.24 24.66 -9.60
C THR A 44 -1.98 24.02 -10.20
N GLN A 45 -0.80 24.52 -9.83
CA GLN A 45 0.48 24.11 -10.42
C GLN A 45 1.01 22.77 -9.90
N ALA A 46 0.93 22.49 -8.59
CA ALA A 46 1.38 21.19 -8.09
C ALA A 46 0.30 20.10 -8.17
N LEU A 47 -0.98 20.45 -8.33
CA LEU A 47 -1.99 19.48 -8.75
C LEU A 47 -1.70 18.95 -10.17
N ALA A 48 -1.33 19.83 -11.10
CA ALA A 48 -0.95 19.43 -12.47
C ALA A 48 0.27 18.48 -12.49
N ALA A 49 1.27 18.72 -11.64
CA ALA A 49 2.44 17.86 -11.49
C ALA A 49 2.11 16.46 -10.93
N VAL A 50 1.21 16.39 -9.94
CA VAL A 50 0.76 15.12 -9.33
C VAL A 50 -0.08 14.30 -10.31
N SER A 51 -0.95 14.94 -11.09
CA SER A 51 -1.84 14.27 -12.04
C SER A 51 -1.09 13.49 -13.12
N GLY A 52 0.06 13.99 -13.59
CA GLY A 52 0.89 13.31 -14.59
C GLY A 52 1.57 12.03 -14.09
N MET A 53 1.87 11.94 -12.79
CA MET A 53 2.47 10.76 -12.17
C MET A 53 1.47 9.74 -11.66
N PHE A 54 0.21 10.15 -11.49
CA PHE A 54 -0.84 9.30 -10.96
C PHE A 54 -0.99 7.97 -11.74
N PRO A 55 -1.01 7.94 -13.09
CA PRO A 55 -1.09 6.67 -13.83
C PRO A 55 0.10 5.74 -13.58
N ILE A 56 1.31 6.29 -13.44
CA ILE A 56 2.53 5.50 -13.20
C ILE A 56 2.45 4.86 -11.81
N VAL A 57 2.16 5.66 -10.78
CA VAL A 57 1.98 5.17 -9.41
C VAL A 57 0.86 4.14 -9.34
N PHE A 58 -0.27 4.43 -9.99
CA PHE A 58 -1.42 3.54 -10.03
C PHE A 58 -1.10 2.21 -10.72
N PHE A 59 -0.30 2.21 -11.79
CA PHE A 59 0.16 0.98 -12.44
C PHE A 59 0.93 0.06 -11.48
N PHE A 60 1.87 0.61 -10.71
CA PHE A 60 2.59 -0.19 -9.70
C PHE A 60 1.69 -0.69 -8.58
N ILE A 61 0.76 0.15 -8.10
CA ILE A 61 -0.24 -0.24 -7.11
C ILE A 61 -1.14 -1.37 -7.67
N ALA A 62 -1.59 -1.26 -8.92
CA ALA A 62 -2.42 -2.26 -9.59
C ALA A 62 -1.72 -3.61 -9.70
N LEU A 63 -0.45 -3.63 -10.11
CA LEU A 63 0.36 -4.85 -10.13
C LEU A 63 0.44 -5.50 -8.75
N VAL A 64 0.63 -4.68 -7.72
CA VAL A 64 0.76 -5.12 -6.35
C VAL A 64 -0.57 -5.61 -5.77
N ILE A 65 -1.69 -4.97 -6.11
CA ILE A 65 -3.03 -5.45 -5.76
C ILE A 65 -3.29 -6.80 -6.42
N GLY A 66 -2.93 -6.97 -7.70
CA GLY A 66 -3.05 -8.25 -8.39
C GLY A 66 -2.22 -9.34 -7.69
N LEU A 67 -0.96 -9.04 -7.39
CA LEU A 67 -0.06 -9.94 -6.68
C LEU A 67 -0.60 -10.31 -5.30
N GLY A 68 -1.05 -9.32 -4.52
CA GLY A 68 -1.58 -9.51 -3.18
C GLY A 68 -2.92 -10.25 -3.16
N ALA A 69 -3.78 -10.07 -4.16
CA ALA A 69 -5.02 -10.84 -4.32
C ALA A 69 -4.71 -12.32 -4.52
N GLY A 70 -3.79 -12.65 -5.44
CA GLY A 70 -3.36 -14.04 -5.67
C GLY A 70 -2.71 -14.67 -4.44
N ALA A 71 -1.87 -13.90 -3.74
CA ALA A 71 -1.19 -14.37 -2.54
C ALA A 71 -2.16 -14.56 -1.37
N SER A 72 -3.11 -13.65 -1.19
CA SER A 72 -4.17 -13.74 -0.17
C SER A 72 -5.02 -15.00 -0.34
N VAL A 73 -5.33 -15.39 -1.58
CA VAL A 73 -6.08 -16.63 -1.86
C VAL A 73 -5.27 -17.87 -1.46
N LEU A 74 -4.01 -17.97 -1.89
CA LEU A 74 -3.15 -19.10 -1.55
C LEU A 74 -2.86 -19.17 -0.05
N ILE A 75 -2.67 -18.02 0.60
CA ILE A 75 -2.52 -17.92 2.04
C ILE A 75 -3.79 -18.39 2.74
N GLY A 76 -4.97 -17.97 2.28
CA GLY A 76 -6.24 -18.42 2.85
C GLY A 76 -6.44 -19.93 2.73
N GLN A 77 -6.06 -20.52 1.59
CA GLN A 77 -6.08 -21.98 1.39
C GLN A 77 -5.11 -22.70 2.33
N ALA A 78 -3.86 -22.24 2.42
CA ALA A 78 -2.85 -22.83 3.30
C ALA A 78 -3.20 -22.65 4.79
N TRP A 79 -3.80 -21.52 5.15
CA TRP A 79 -4.31 -21.24 6.49
C TRP A 79 -5.46 -22.16 6.87
N GLY A 80 -6.42 -22.38 5.97
CA GLY A 80 -7.50 -23.35 6.14
C GLY A 80 -6.99 -24.79 6.27
N ALA A 81 -5.90 -25.13 5.56
CA ALA A 81 -5.22 -26.42 5.65
C ALA A 81 -4.29 -26.55 6.89
N ARG A 82 -4.16 -25.50 7.72
CA ARG A 82 -3.22 -25.41 8.86
C ARG A 82 -1.74 -25.57 8.48
N GLU A 83 -1.40 -25.30 7.23
CA GLU A 83 -0.04 -25.41 6.67
C GLU A 83 0.73 -24.10 6.84
N LEU A 84 1.17 -23.81 8.07
CA LEU A 84 1.85 -22.55 8.43
C LEU A 84 3.15 -22.31 7.65
N GLY A 85 3.86 -23.39 7.30
CA GLY A 85 5.08 -23.31 6.49
C GLY A 85 4.80 -22.73 5.09
N THR A 86 3.72 -23.21 4.46
CA THR A 86 3.28 -22.73 3.15
C THR A 86 2.79 -21.28 3.23
N VAL A 87 2.08 -20.90 4.30
CA VAL A 87 1.68 -19.49 4.53
C VAL A 87 2.90 -18.57 4.55
N LYS A 88 3.95 -18.93 5.32
CA LYS A 88 5.18 -18.14 5.42
C LYS A 88 5.96 -18.11 4.10
N ALA A 89 6.02 -19.22 3.36
CA ALA A 89 6.67 -19.29 2.06
C ALA A 89 5.98 -18.41 1.00
N VAL A 90 4.65 -18.44 0.93
CA VAL A 90 3.86 -17.58 0.03
C VAL A 90 4.02 -16.12 0.42
N ALA A 91 3.89 -15.79 1.70
CA ALA A 91 4.06 -14.42 2.18
C ALA A 91 5.47 -13.87 1.91
N GLY A 92 6.51 -14.63 2.25
CA GLY A 92 7.91 -14.22 2.03
C GLY A 92 8.25 -14.01 0.56
N SER A 93 7.84 -14.95 -0.31
CA SER A 93 8.06 -14.84 -1.76
C SER A 93 7.34 -13.63 -2.35
N THR A 94 6.10 -13.40 -1.93
CA THR A 94 5.25 -12.30 -2.43
C THR A 94 5.75 -10.94 -1.94
N LEU A 95 6.14 -10.82 -0.67
CA LEU A 95 6.72 -9.59 -0.11
C LEU A 95 8.04 -9.24 -0.76
N LEU A 96 8.90 -10.25 -1.01
CA LEU A 96 10.16 -10.03 -1.72
C LEU A 96 9.91 -9.54 -3.14
N LEU A 97 8.99 -10.17 -3.88
CA LEU A 97 8.65 -9.73 -5.23
C LEU A 97 8.04 -8.33 -5.23
N GLY A 98 7.17 -8.02 -4.28
CA GLY A 98 6.60 -6.69 -4.10
C GLY A 98 7.64 -5.61 -3.80
N ALA A 99 8.60 -5.91 -2.94
CA ALA A 99 9.73 -5.03 -2.65
C ALA A 99 10.61 -4.82 -3.88
N LEU A 100 10.86 -5.86 -4.68
CA LEU A 100 11.60 -5.76 -5.94
C LEU A 100 10.84 -4.91 -6.98
N ILE A 101 9.53 -5.10 -7.12
CA ILE A 101 8.68 -4.28 -7.99
C ILE A 101 8.71 -2.83 -7.55
N GLY A 102 8.63 -2.58 -6.23
CA GLY A 102 8.72 -1.24 -5.67
C GLY A 102 10.09 -0.60 -5.89
N LEU A 103 11.17 -1.35 -5.70
CA LEU A 103 12.53 -0.87 -5.97
C LEU A 103 12.74 -0.56 -7.45
N LEU A 104 12.23 -1.40 -8.35
CA LEU A 104 12.20 -1.12 -9.78
C LEU A 104 11.42 0.16 -10.08
N GLY A 105 10.25 0.35 -9.44
CA GLY A 105 9.46 1.58 -9.54
C GLY A 105 10.21 2.81 -9.05
N ALA A 106 10.95 2.71 -7.95
CA ALA A 106 11.78 3.80 -7.43
C ALA A 106 12.92 4.17 -8.40
N VAL A 107 13.62 3.17 -8.94
CA VAL A 107 14.71 3.37 -9.91
C VAL A 107 14.19 3.97 -11.21
N LEU A 108 13.12 3.39 -11.76
CA LEU A 108 12.48 3.90 -12.98
C LEU A 108 11.93 5.31 -12.75
N GLY A 109 11.30 5.57 -11.61
CA GLY A 109 10.83 6.89 -11.23
C GLY A 109 11.97 7.91 -11.15
N MET A 110 13.13 7.54 -10.59
CA MET A 110 14.25 8.45 -10.46
C MET A 110 14.90 8.82 -11.81
N LEU A 111 14.97 7.85 -12.73
CA LEU A 111 15.55 7.99 -14.07
C LEU A 111 14.59 8.64 -15.08
N PHE A 112 13.31 8.23 -15.06
CA PHE A 112 12.32 8.60 -16.07
C PHE A 112 11.35 9.71 -15.63
N ALA A 113 11.35 10.16 -14.35
CA ALA A 113 10.45 11.25 -13.92
C ALA A 113 10.61 12.51 -14.76
N ARG A 114 11.84 12.92 -15.06
CA ARG A 114 12.11 14.15 -15.84
C ARG A 114 11.64 14.05 -17.29
N PRO A 115 12.03 13.04 -18.08
CA PRO A 115 11.52 12.90 -19.45
C PRO A 115 10.02 12.60 -19.51
N ALA A 116 9.44 11.88 -18.54
CA ALA A 116 8.00 11.65 -18.47
C ALA A 116 7.22 12.96 -18.25
N LEU A 117 7.66 13.80 -17.31
CA LEU A 117 7.03 15.09 -17.04
C LEU A 117 7.21 16.08 -18.20
N GLN A 118 8.36 16.04 -18.90
CA GLN A 118 8.57 16.82 -20.12
C GLN A 118 7.66 16.35 -21.28
N GLY A 119 7.50 15.03 -21.45
CA GLY A 119 6.61 14.46 -22.46
C GLY A 119 5.12 14.75 -22.21
N LEU A 120 4.74 14.98 -20.95
CA LEU A 120 3.40 15.41 -20.55
C LEU A 120 3.15 16.92 -20.75
N GLY A 121 4.13 17.68 -21.25
CA GLY A 121 3.97 19.11 -21.53
C GLY A 121 4.03 20.00 -20.29
N THR A 122 4.68 19.55 -19.21
CA THR A 122 4.82 20.33 -17.98
C THR A 122 5.62 21.63 -18.26
N PRO A 123 5.09 22.83 -17.91
CA PRO A 123 5.81 24.09 -18.12
C PRO A 123 7.17 24.09 -17.40
N LEU A 124 8.19 24.67 -18.02
CA LEU A 124 9.56 24.69 -17.50
C LEU A 124 9.64 25.32 -16.10
N ASP A 125 8.79 26.30 -15.81
CA ASP A 125 8.76 27.03 -14.53
C ASP A 125 8.41 26.14 -13.32
N VAL A 126 7.73 25.01 -13.55
CA VAL A 126 7.31 24.07 -12.49
C VAL A 126 7.95 22.70 -12.62
N LEU A 127 8.71 22.48 -13.69
CA LEU A 127 9.27 21.17 -14.02
C LEU A 127 10.25 20.68 -12.94
N ASP A 128 11.10 21.54 -12.42
CA ASP A 128 12.10 21.14 -11.42
C ASP A 128 11.46 20.79 -10.07
N ASP A 129 10.45 21.53 -9.63
CA ASP A 129 9.66 21.23 -8.43
C ASP A 129 8.84 19.95 -8.60
N ALA A 130 8.22 19.77 -9.77
CA ALA A 130 7.48 18.56 -10.11
C ALA A 130 8.38 17.32 -10.11
N VAL A 131 9.58 17.43 -10.68
CA VAL A 131 10.58 16.35 -10.69
C VAL A 131 11.09 16.04 -9.28
N GLY A 132 11.27 17.06 -8.44
CA GLY A 132 11.64 16.89 -7.03
C GLY A 132 10.59 16.10 -6.27
N TYR A 133 9.33 16.51 -6.37
CA TYR A 133 8.20 15.79 -5.74
C TYR A 133 8.07 14.36 -6.26
N ALA A 134 8.12 14.19 -7.58
CA ALA A 134 8.08 12.91 -8.27
C ALA A 134 9.13 11.92 -7.75
N ARG A 135 10.38 12.37 -7.62
CA ARG A 135 11.49 11.54 -7.11
C ARG A 135 11.27 11.13 -5.66
N VAL A 136 10.81 12.05 -4.81
CA VAL A 136 10.48 11.73 -3.41
C VAL A 136 9.36 10.70 -3.35
N MET A 137 8.28 10.90 -4.10
CA MET A 137 7.15 9.97 -4.13
C MET A 137 7.56 8.57 -4.64
N MET A 138 8.41 8.51 -5.65
CA MET A 138 8.97 7.26 -6.19
C MET A 138 9.91 6.58 -5.20
N LEU A 139 10.65 7.32 -4.37
CA LEU A 139 11.46 6.76 -3.29
C LEU A 139 10.58 6.15 -2.18
N ILE A 140 9.37 6.67 -1.97
CA ILE A 140 8.39 6.16 -1.00
C ILE A 140 7.69 4.90 -1.53
N MET A 141 7.62 4.69 -2.85
CA MET A 141 6.91 3.57 -3.48
C MET A 141 7.23 2.19 -2.91
N PRO A 142 8.51 1.77 -2.74
CA PRO A 142 8.81 0.44 -2.21
C PRO A 142 8.15 0.17 -0.87
N LEU A 143 8.19 1.16 0.02
CA LEU A 143 7.60 1.06 1.34
C LEU A 143 6.06 0.96 1.25
N LEU A 144 5.45 1.81 0.42
CA LEU A 144 4.00 1.83 0.22
C LEU A 144 3.50 0.50 -0.34
N LEU A 145 4.17 -0.04 -1.37
CA LEU A 145 3.80 -1.30 -1.99
C LEU A 145 3.94 -2.48 -1.01
N VAL A 146 5.01 -2.51 -0.21
CA VAL A 146 5.19 -3.53 0.83
C VAL A 146 4.09 -3.42 1.89
N PHE A 147 3.73 -2.21 2.32
CA PHE A 147 2.63 -2.01 3.28
C PHE A 147 1.29 -2.50 2.72
N VAL A 148 0.96 -2.13 1.48
CA VAL A 148 -0.25 -2.59 0.80
C VAL A 148 -0.28 -4.11 0.71
N LEU A 149 0.81 -4.75 0.26
CA LEU A 149 0.89 -6.21 0.21
C LEU A 149 0.69 -6.82 1.58
N PHE A 150 1.42 -6.34 2.58
CA PHE A 150 1.39 -6.92 3.91
C PHE A 150 -0.02 -6.87 4.51
N THR A 151 -0.73 -5.75 4.34
CA THR A 151 -2.14 -5.64 4.76
C THR A 151 -3.06 -6.61 4.01
N GLN A 152 -2.81 -6.90 2.73
CA GLN A 152 -3.57 -7.91 1.98
C GLN A 152 -3.27 -9.34 2.44
N LEU A 153 -2.01 -9.67 2.73
CA LEU A 153 -1.64 -11.00 3.23
C LEU A 153 -2.27 -11.28 4.60
N LEU A 154 -2.36 -10.27 5.47
CA LEU A 154 -3.05 -10.37 6.77
C LEU A 154 -4.53 -10.68 6.62
N ARG A 155 -5.21 -10.05 5.63
CA ARG A 155 -6.60 -10.39 5.29
C ARG A 155 -6.71 -11.85 4.83
N GLY A 156 -5.70 -12.37 4.12
CA GLY A 156 -5.62 -13.77 3.69
C GLY A 156 -5.62 -14.78 4.84
N VAL A 157 -4.99 -14.49 5.98
CA VAL A 157 -5.06 -15.33 7.19
C VAL A 157 -6.26 -15.01 8.09
N SER A 158 -7.25 -14.27 7.57
CA SER A 158 -8.42 -13.82 8.31
C SER A 158 -8.10 -12.84 9.47
N ASP A 159 -6.98 -12.10 9.41
CA ASP A 159 -6.75 -10.97 10.32
C ASP A 159 -7.12 -9.65 9.63
N THR A 160 -8.34 -9.18 9.88
CA THR A 160 -8.85 -7.90 9.36
C THR A 160 -8.69 -6.74 10.35
N LEU A 161 -8.39 -7.02 11.62
CA LEU A 161 -8.25 -6.00 12.67
C LEU A 161 -6.88 -5.34 12.66
N SER A 162 -5.81 -6.10 12.40
CA SER A 162 -4.46 -5.54 12.36
C SER A 162 -4.28 -4.53 11.21
N PRO A 163 -4.74 -4.81 9.96
CA PRO A 163 -4.77 -3.80 8.89
C PRO A 163 -5.60 -2.57 9.23
N LEU A 164 -6.78 -2.75 9.83
CA LEU A 164 -7.65 -1.64 10.23
C LEU A 164 -6.94 -0.68 11.18
N LEU A 165 -6.31 -1.22 12.23
CA LEU A 165 -5.65 -0.41 13.24
C LEU A 165 -4.39 0.27 12.71
N ALA A 166 -3.67 -0.39 11.79
CA ALA A 166 -2.57 0.24 11.07
C ALA A 166 -3.04 1.42 10.22
N LEU A 167 -4.15 1.28 9.51
CA LEU A 167 -4.75 2.37 8.72
C LEU A 167 -5.22 3.52 9.61
N ILE A 168 -5.80 3.24 10.78
CA ILE A 168 -6.16 4.25 11.77
C ILE A 168 -4.92 5.02 12.23
N VAL A 169 -3.85 4.32 12.61
CA VAL A 169 -2.58 4.95 13.02
C VAL A 169 -2.01 5.79 11.88
N SER A 170 -1.92 5.25 10.66
CA SER A 170 -1.41 5.98 9.50
C SER A 170 -2.23 7.24 9.20
N THR A 171 -3.56 7.15 9.30
CA THR A 171 -4.47 8.25 9.00
C THR A 171 -4.42 9.33 10.08
N LEU A 172 -4.37 8.95 11.36
CA LEU A 172 -4.22 9.90 12.47
C LEU A 172 -2.86 10.60 12.42
N VAL A 173 -1.78 9.85 12.18
CA VAL A 173 -0.45 10.43 11.99
C VAL A 173 -0.47 11.40 10.82
N GLY A 174 -1.00 11.00 9.66
CA GLY A 174 -1.13 11.87 8.49
C GLY A 174 -1.93 13.13 8.80
N LEU A 175 -3.09 13.01 9.44
CA LEU A 175 -3.97 14.13 9.79
C LEU A 175 -3.30 15.12 10.77
N LEU A 176 -2.44 14.64 11.67
CA LEU A 176 -1.74 15.47 12.65
C LEU A 176 -0.44 16.06 12.08
N LEU A 177 0.37 15.26 11.38
CA LEU A 177 1.65 15.68 10.83
C LEU A 177 1.49 16.62 9.64
N THR A 178 0.51 16.39 8.76
CA THR A 178 0.33 17.20 7.55
C THR A 178 0.14 18.69 7.89
N PRO A 179 -0.81 19.11 8.74
CA PRO A 179 -0.94 20.52 9.14
C PRO A 179 0.23 21.02 10.01
N ALA A 180 0.88 20.15 10.79
CA ALA A 180 2.04 20.53 11.61
C ALA A 180 3.28 20.89 10.76
N LEU A 181 3.59 20.04 9.76
CA LEU A 181 4.66 20.26 8.78
C LEU A 181 4.37 21.44 7.85
N ILE A 182 3.09 21.69 7.55
CA ILE A 182 2.69 22.83 6.72
C ILE A 182 2.85 24.16 7.47
N ARG A 183 2.43 24.24 8.75
CA ARG A 183 2.56 25.47 9.56
C ARG A 183 3.95 25.66 10.18
N GLY A 184 4.86 24.68 10.06
CA GLY A 184 6.19 24.75 10.67
C GLY A 184 6.16 24.64 12.19
N TRP A 185 5.15 23.98 12.78
CA TRP A 185 5.15 23.70 14.22
C TRP A 185 6.03 22.48 14.49
N LEU A 186 7.08 22.69 15.29
CA LEU A 186 8.25 21.84 15.67
C LEU A 186 9.64 22.40 15.31
N GLY A 187 9.76 23.62 14.76
CA GLY A 187 11.08 24.20 14.44
C GLY A 187 11.71 23.63 13.16
N LEU A 188 10.92 22.93 12.34
CA LEU A 188 11.28 22.47 10.99
C LEU A 188 10.88 23.53 9.94
N PRO A 189 11.69 23.72 8.88
CA PRO A 189 11.36 24.65 7.81
C PRO A 189 10.04 24.25 7.14
N PRO A 190 9.19 25.22 6.74
CA PRO A 190 7.92 24.94 6.09
C PRO A 190 8.19 24.24 4.75
N MET A 191 8.03 22.92 4.71
CA MET A 191 8.30 22.10 3.53
C MET A 191 7.20 22.19 2.47
N GLY A 192 6.18 23.02 2.70
CA GLY A 192 5.09 23.32 1.76
C GLY A 192 4.54 22.06 1.10
N ILE A 193 4.84 21.90 -0.18
CA ILE A 193 4.40 20.82 -1.08
C ILE A 193 4.86 19.42 -0.65
N GLN A 194 6.07 19.31 -0.09
CA GLN A 194 6.67 18.01 0.27
C GLN A 194 6.08 17.45 1.58
N SER A 195 5.37 18.28 2.35
CA SER A 195 4.81 17.91 3.66
C SER A 195 3.83 16.74 3.59
N ALA A 196 2.95 16.68 2.58
CA ALA A 196 1.96 15.61 2.42
C ALA A 196 2.64 14.26 2.08
N ALA A 197 3.65 14.28 1.21
CA ALA A 197 4.42 13.08 0.87
C ALA A 197 5.21 12.56 2.08
N PHE A 198 5.85 13.47 2.83
CA PHE A 198 6.57 13.12 4.06
C PHE A 198 5.65 12.63 5.18
N ALA A 199 4.51 13.29 5.40
CA ALA A 199 3.51 12.85 6.38
C ALA A 199 2.95 11.47 6.03
N GLY A 200 2.71 11.21 4.74
CA GLY A 200 2.33 9.88 4.24
C GLY A 200 3.42 8.83 4.46
N LEU A 201 4.69 9.14 4.18
CA LEU A 201 5.81 8.25 4.46
C LEU A 201 5.92 7.96 5.96
N VAL A 202 5.94 8.97 6.82
CA VAL A 202 6.03 8.80 8.27
C VAL A 202 4.81 8.03 8.80
N GLY A 203 3.61 8.32 8.29
CA GLY A 203 2.39 7.57 8.58
C GLY A 203 2.51 6.09 8.23
N ASN A 204 3.01 5.78 7.03
CA ASN A 204 3.22 4.40 6.56
C ASN A 204 4.32 3.69 7.36
N ILE A 205 5.42 4.37 7.70
CA ILE A 205 6.50 3.81 8.53
C ILE A 205 5.97 3.48 9.93
N LEU A 206 5.26 4.43 10.57
CA LEU A 206 4.70 4.23 11.91
C LEU A 206 3.61 3.15 11.91
N ALA A 207 2.76 3.12 10.90
CA ALA A 207 1.75 2.09 10.75
C ALA A 207 2.37 0.70 10.51
N MET A 208 3.41 0.61 9.67
CA MET A 208 4.15 -0.62 9.44
C MET A 208 4.88 -1.08 10.71
N GLY A 209 5.53 -0.16 11.44
CA GLY A 209 6.18 -0.43 12.72
C GLY A 209 5.20 -0.90 13.80
N PHE A 210 4.03 -0.27 13.90
CA PHE A 210 2.95 -0.68 14.80
C PHE A 210 2.43 -2.08 14.43
N LEU A 211 2.28 -2.37 13.14
CA LEU A 211 1.90 -3.69 12.64
C LEU A 211 2.91 -4.77 13.05
N VAL A 212 4.20 -4.52 12.81
CA VAL A 212 5.29 -5.41 13.19
C VAL A 212 5.27 -5.68 14.70
N TRP A 213 5.21 -4.63 15.52
CA TRP A 213 5.17 -4.75 16.98
C TRP A 213 3.96 -5.56 17.47
N ARG A 214 2.77 -5.27 16.95
CA ARG A 214 1.52 -5.95 17.32
C ARG A 214 1.53 -7.43 16.91
N LEU A 215 2.05 -7.75 15.72
CA LEU A 215 2.12 -9.11 15.21
C LEU A 215 3.15 -9.95 15.96
N SER A 216 4.32 -9.37 16.28
CA SER A 216 5.36 -10.00 17.10
C SER A 216 4.88 -10.25 18.54
N GLY A 217 4.12 -9.31 19.12
CA GLY A 217 3.55 -9.46 20.47
C GLY A 217 2.45 -10.52 20.59
N ARG A 218 1.88 -10.98 19.47
CA ARG A 218 0.78 -11.99 19.44
C ARG A 218 1.19 -13.36 18.88
N ALA A 219 2.48 -13.57 18.62
CA ALA A 219 2.99 -14.79 17.96
C ALA A 219 2.18 -15.15 16.70
N HIS A 220 1.83 -14.13 15.91
CA HIS A 220 0.95 -14.30 14.76
C HIS A 220 1.63 -15.15 13.68
N PRO A 221 0.89 -15.97 12.90
CA PRO A 221 1.45 -16.79 11.82
C PRO A 221 2.27 -16.01 10.78
N LEU A 222 1.92 -14.73 10.59
CA LEU A 222 2.62 -13.78 9.72
C LEU A 222 3.50 -12.78 10.50
N ALA A 223 3.83 -13.07 11.76
CA ALA A 223 4.80 -12.27 12.48
C ALA A 223 6.12 -12.25 11.70
N PRO A 224 6.81 -11.10 11.63
CA PRO A 224 8.13 -10.96 11.01
C PRO A 224 9.19 -11.65 11.88
N ASP A 225 9.07 -12.96 12.02
CA ASP A 225 10.01 -13.83 12.69
C ASP A 225 11.17 -14.18 11.74
N ARG A 226 12.28 -14.69 12.30
CA ARG A 226 13.38 -15.29 11.53
C ARG A 226 12.90 -16.30 10.49
N ALA A 227 11.79 -16.99 10.73
CA ALA A 227 11.19 -17.92 9.78
C ALA A 227 10.55 -17.23 8.55
N LEU A 228 9.97 -16.03 8.71
CA LEU A 228 9.44 -15.25 7.58
C LEU A 228 10.61 -14.71 6.74
N PHE A 229 11.65 -14.18 7.39
CA PHE A 229 12.88 -13.73 6.71
C PHE A 229 13.62 -14.88 6.01
N ALA A 230 13.71 -16.07 6.63
CA ALA A 230 14.28 -17.26 6.00
C ALA A 230 13.45 -17.79 4.82
N ALA A 231 12.14 -17.51 4.82
CA ALA A 231 11.19 -17.83 3.77
C ALA A 231 11.10 -16.75 2.66
N MET A 232 11.84 -15.63 2.77
CA MET A 232 11.99 -14.65 1.69
C MET A 232 12.90 -15.19 0.58
N LYS A 233 12.44 -16.23 -0.10
CA LYS A 233 13.09 -16.81 -1.28
C LYS A 233 12.20 -16.61 -2.48
N LEU A 234 12.80 -16.35 -3.64
CA LEU A 234 12.07 -16.20 -4.89
C LEU A 234 11.66 -17.60 -5.41
N ASP A 235 10.63 -18.20 -4.83
CA ASP A 235 10.12 -19.49 -5.30
C ASP A 235 9.25 -19.27 -6.54
N ARG A 236 9.82 -19.58 -7.71
CA ARG A 236 9.16 -19.41 -9.02
C ARG A 236 7.86 -20.22 -9.13
N ALA A 237 7.76 -21.38 -8.47
CA ALA A 237 6.57 -22.21 -8.55
C ALA A 237 5.41 -21.60 -7.73
N ILE A 238 5.72 -21.04 -6.56
CA ILE A 238 4.75 -20.30 -5.75
C ILE A 238 4.34 -19.02 -6.46
N LEU A 239 5.30 -18.24 -6.94
CA LEU A 239 5.04 -16.98 -7.64
C LEU A 239 4.23 -17.17 -8.93
N ALA A 240 4.47 -18.25 -9.68
CA ALA A 240 3.65 -18.57 -10.86
C ALA A 240 2.19 -18.83 -10.50
N LYS A 241 1.93 -19.51 -9.37
CA LYS A 241 0.55 -19.72 -8.87
C LYS A 241 -0.07 -18.41 -8.40
N VAL A 242 0.66 -17.61 -7.63
CA VAL A 242 0.22 -16.27 -7.18
C VAL A 242 -0.13 -15.41 -8.38
N LEU A 243 0.76 -15.32 -9.36
CA LEU A 243 0.55 -14.53 -10.58
C LEU A 243 -0.61 -15.06 -11.41
N ARG A 244 -0.79 -16.38 -11.54
CA ARG A 244 -1.93 -16.93 -12.29
C ARG A 244 -3.28 -16.57 -11.66
N ILE A 245 -3.36 -16.50 -10.34
CA ILE A 245 -4.56 -16.09 -9.61
C ILE A 245 -4.71 -14.56 -9.60
N GLY A 246 -3.59 -13.84 -9.54
CA GLY A 246 -3.54 -12.38 -9.49
C GLY A 246 -3.63 -11.66 -10.83
N LEU A 247 -3.31 -12.33 -11.94
CA LEU A 247 -3.32 -11.77 -13.29
C LEU A 247 -4.70 -11.20 -13.67
N PRO A 248 -5.82 -11.92 -13.44
CA PRO A 248 -7.15 -11.39 -13.74
C PRO A 248 -7.44 -10.08 -13.01
N THR A 249 -7.07 -9.99 -11.73
CA THR A 249 -7.24 -8.78 -10.92
C THR A 249 -6.33 -7.64 -11.38
N GLY A 250 -5.07 -7.95 -11.74
CA GLY A 250 -4.14 -6.96 -12.29
C GLY A 250 -4.63 -6.40 -13.63
N VAL A 251 -5.08 -7.26 -14.54
CA VAL A 251 -5.66 -6.86 -15.83
C VAL A 251 -6.90 -6.00 -15.60
N GLN A 252 -7.79 -6.38 -14.68
CA GLN A 252 -8.97 -5.58 -14.32
C GLN A 252 -8.57 -4.16 -13.85
N MET A 253 -7.55 -4.04 -13.00
CA MET A 253 -7.08 -2.74 -12.52
C MET A 253 -6.44 -1.89 -13.62
N VAL A 254 -5.68 -2.52 -14.55
CA VAL A 254 -5.09 -1.80 -15.70
C VAL A 254 -6.18 -1.29 -16.64
N VAL A 255 -7.25 -2.07 -16.87
CA VAL A 255 -8.41 -1.64 -17.67
C VAL A 255 -9.11 -0.43 -17.04
N ILE A 256 -9.25 -0.41 -15.72
CA ILE A 256 -9.78 0.74 -14.98
C ILE A 256 -8.87 1.96 -15.15
N SER A 257 -7.56 1.79 -15.00
CA SER A 257 -6.59 2.88 -15.20
C SER A 257 -6.63 3.48 -16.60
N LEU A 258 -6.73 2.64 -17.63
CA LEU A 258 -6.88 3.09 -19.02
C LEU A 258 -8.19 3.84 -19.23
N SER A 259 -9.27 3.41 -18.56
CA SER A 259 -10.56 4.09 -18.62
C SER A 259 -10.51 5.47 -17.98
N GLU A 260 -9.85 5.62 -16.82
CA GLU A 260 -9.64 6.93 -16.18
C GLU A 260 -8.84 7.88 -17.07
N LEU A 261 -7.82 7.36 -17.76
CA LEU A 261 -6.97 8.16 -18.65
C LEU A 261 -7.72 8.64 -19.92
N VAL A 262 -8.73 7.89 -20.37
CA VAL A 262 -9.59 8.26 -21.52
C VAL A 262 -10.69 9.26 -21.11
N ILE A 263 -11.07 9.31 -19.84
CA ILE A 263 -12.11 10.22 -19.32
C ILE A 263 -11.55 11.62 -19.03
N LEU A 264 -10.26 11.74 -18.72
CA LEU A 264 -9.52 13.00 -18.56
C LEU A 264 -9.29 13.72 -19.90
#